data_AF-A0A210Q7U9-F1
#
_entry.id   AF-A0A210Q7U9-F1
#
_cell.length_a   1.000
_cell.length_b   1.000
_cell.length_c   1.000
_cell.angle_alpha   90.00
_cell.angle_beta   90.00
_cell.angle_gamma   90.00
#
_symmetry.space_group_name_H-M   'P 1'
#
loop_
_entity.id
_entity.type
_entity.pdbx_description
1 polymer ?
#
loop_
_entity_poly.entity_id
_entity_poly.type
_entity_poly.pdbx_seq_one_letter_code
_entity_poly.pdbx_strand_id
1 'polypeptide(L)'
;MGRWTLLFAAAVVFTSVTSGQNTAGQNTRMVTGDVNQFWRFVLDSMRNRGQSSGRTSFSVVYDPSGRRTVTTSSSSSDTGSGSGIPGNIGFGTGFPRNTGSSAGFPRNTGSSTGFPRNTGSSAGFPRDTGSGSGFPGSSASTGSSTNTENPPPPPPAPAFPKPAMPKSNPIVKRPTIPMDSIIENTCTNEYKALEGHTLCMRDDSRVRVSGVSEADKKMITDLHNDYRSKVEPPATDLVTLKWDERLASVAQKWANQCKAGHDKMRKIPSIGMSVGQNVAGGYNTWEESVFHWYDEIRMWKYGVDPDSYLGHLGWKKIGHFTQMVQNATFLVGCGYAECRRSRYTRYYVCDYAAGQSNLAYPYTAARPGSGEGRCSVCPNTCNKGQCDCKGLVCLNGGKLDPNSCTCTCTKLYEGKTCEQLVCPAKDKWICRRDWPESYCDAYTNVPEECPHMCGICKSVTGSTSSSPEVTYVSSSGCQYQGVRSTLDECKAYGRGGDDIHACATKGGNITCTDCDKYYNVKRDMCPVMCGLCDPQCNGKECRNGGTLDTVTCSCSCQPPYEGDMCETVDCAIPDMPHCPYWSVGHCRQYRNVPSDCRHMCELCR
;
A
#
# COMPACT_ATOMS: atom_id res chain seq x y z
N MET A 1 3.12 -14.58 3.89
CA MET A 1 3.79 -13.27 3.96
C MET A 1 3.81 -12.82 5.41
N GLY A 2 4.95 -12.43 5.98
CA GLY A 2 5.02 -12.07 7.41
C GLY A 2 6.41 -12.19 8.03
N ARG A 3 7.44 -11.59 7.41
CA ARG A 3 8.80 -11.56 7.98
C ARG A 3 9.72 -10.42 7.49
N TRP A 4 9.17 -9.31 6.99
CA TRP A 4 9.98 -8.15 6.54
C TRP A 4 9.45 -6.76 6.94
N THR A 5 8.27 -6.65 7.55
CA THR A 5 7.64 -5.35 7.90
C THR A 5 8.25 -4.63 9.11
N LEU A 6 9.32 -5.17 9.73
CA LEU A 6 9.90 -4.66 10.98
C LEU A 6 11.23 -3.90 10.82
N LEU A 7 11.87 -3.94 9.65
CA LEU A 7 13.15 -3.24 9.43
C LEU A 7 12.99 -1.83 8.80
N PHE A 8 11.86 -1.52 8.17
CA PHE A 8 11.63 -0.18 7.59
C PHE A 8 11.22 0.90 8.62
N ALA A 9 10.75 0.51 9.81
CA ALA A 9 10.31 1.45 10.85
C ALA A 9 11.47 2.14 11.60
N ALA A 10 12.70 1.63 11.50
CA ALA A 10 13.86 2.17 12.24
C ALA A 10 14.59 3.32 11.52
N ALA A 11 14.46 3.45 10.20
CA ALA A 11 15.21 4.42 9.41
C ALA A 11 14.59 5.84 9.38
N VAL A 12 13.29 5.96 9.63
CA VAL A 12 12.51 7.21 9.42
C VAL A 12 12.61 8.20 10.60
N VAL A 13 13.24 7.81 11.72
CA VAL A 13 13.34 8.65 12.94
C VAL A 13 14.61 9.53 12.96
N PHE A 14 15.61 9.27 12.12
CA PHE A 14 16.92 9.94 12.18
C PHE A 14 17.16 11.08 11.17
N THR A 15 16.23 11.34 10.25
CA THR A 15 16.38 12.42 9.22
C THR A 15 15.67 13.73 9.58
N SER A 16 15.32 13.95 10.87
CA SER A 16 14.49 15.08 11.30
C SER A 16 15.15 16.01 12.34
N VAL A 17 16.46 15.91 12.57
CA VAL A 17 17.18 16.68 13.62
C VAL A 17 18.48 17.33 13.11
N THR A 18 18.57 17.65 11.81
CA THR A 18 19.71 18.39 11.23
C THR A 18 19.28 19.48 10.23
N SER A 19 18.32 20.32 10.62
CA SER A 19 18.03 21.58 9.92
C SER A 19 17.41 22.62 10.86
N GLY A 20 18.23 23.18 11.75
CA GLY A 20 17.86 24.30 12.63
C GLY A 20 19.10 25.08 13.04
N GLN A 21 19.24 26.31 12.56
CA GLN A 21 20.40 27.15 12.83
C GLN A 21 20.35 27.77 14.23
N ASN A 22 21.46 27.65 14.94
CA ASN A 22 21.99 28.52 16.00
C ASN A 22 21.08 29.62 16.60
N THR A 23 20.69 29.46 17.87
CA THR A 23 20.77 30.54 18.87
C THR A 23 21.34 30.03 20.19
N ALA A 24 21.94 30.93 20.96
CA ALA A 24 22.95 30.67 21.98
C ALA A 24 22.54 29.80 23.19
N GLY A 25 23.46 28.88 23.56
CA GLY A 25 23.97 28.82 24.93
C GLY A 25 23.27 27.90 25.94
N GLN A 26 23.67 26.62 26.00
CA GLN A 26 24.00 25.95 27.27
C GLN A 26 24.78 24.64 27.03
N ASN A 27 25.81 24.39 27.85
CA ASN A 27 26.63 23.17 27.79
C ASN A 27 25.83 21.95 28.26
N THR A 28 25.69 20.92 27.43
CA THR A 28 25.39 19.56 27.90
C THR A 28 26.37 18.54 27.32
N ARG A 29 26.92 17.72 28.23
CA ARG A 29 27.99 16.75 27.99
C ARG A 29 27.36 15.47 27.42
N MET A 30 27.76 15.03 26.22
CA MET A 30 27.32 13.73 25.71
C MET A 30 27.91 12.60 26.57
N VAL A 31 27.07 11.69 27.06
CA VAL A 31 27.50 10.44 27.70
C VAL A 31 27.30 9.31 26.69
N THR A 32 28.38 8.91 26.03
CA THR A 32 28.40 7.76 25.11
C THR A 32 28.43 6.46 25.90
N GLY A 33 27.26 5.88 26.20
CA GLY A 33 27.21 4.59 26.88
C GLY A 33 25.82 4.04 27.17
N ASP A 34 25.09 3.57 26.14
CA ASP A 34 24.19 2.40 26.33
C ASP A 34 23.71 1.63 25.07
N VAL A 35 24.22 1.93 23.87
CA VAL A 35 23.76 1.27 22.63
C VAL A 35 24.01 -0.25 22.64
N ASN A 36 25.07 -0.71 23.32
CA ASN A 36 25.43 -2.13 23.38
C ASN A 36 24.59 -2.98 24.35
N GLN A 37 23.98 -2.40 25.39
CA GLN A 37 23.08 -3.17 26.27
C GLN A 37 21.75 -3.46 25.58
N PHE A 38 21.20 -2.48 24.87
CA PHE A 38 19.95 -2.64 24.10
C PHE A 38 20.06 -3.78 23.07
N TRP A 39 21.13 -3.82 22.28
CA TRP A 39 21.33 -4.90 21.30
C TRP A 39 21.58 -6.27 21.95
N ARG A 40 22.31 -6.35 23.06
CA ARG A 40 22.49 -7.61 23.80
C ARG A 40 21.16 -8.15 24.34
N PHE A 41 20.32 -7.30 24.93
CA PHE A 41 19.00 -7.68 25.45
C PHE A 41 18.03 -8.15 24.35
N VAL A 42 18.05 -7.49 23.18
CA VAL A 42 17.24 -7.89 22.01
C VAL A 42 17.69 -9.26 21.46
N LEU A 43 19.00 -9.51 21.38
CA LEU A 43 19.53 -10.78 20.90
C LEU A 43 19.25 -11.94 21.87
N ASP A 44 19.37 -11.73 23.19
CA ASP A 44 19.07 -12.76 24.20
C ASP A 44 17.57 -13.11 24.22
N SER A 45 16.70 -12.10 24.04
CA SER A 45 15.25 -12.32 23.92
C SER A 45 14.86 -13.13 22.68
N MET A 46 15.62 -13.05 21.58
CA MET A 46 15.38 -13.84 20.37
C MET A 46 15.93 -15.27 20.46
N ARG A 47 16.86 -15.56 21.37
CA ARG A 47 17.50 -16.89 21.50
C ARG A 47 16.66 -17.91 22.30
N ASN A 48 15.74 -17.43 23.15
CA ASN A 48 15.04 -18.25 24.16
C ASN A 48 13.51 -18.34 23.99
N ARG A 49 12.95 -18.23 22.78
CA ARG A 49 11.52 -18.51 22.54
C ARG A 49 11.25 -19.50 21.41
N GLY A 50 10.88 -20.72 21.81
CA GLY A 50 10.02 -21.59 21.00
C GLY A 50 8.64 -20.98 20.80
N GLN A 51 7.83 -21.61 19.93
CA GLN A 51 6.57 -21.07 19.40
C GLN A 51 5.54 -20.66 20.47
N SER A 52 5.38 -19.34 20.71
CA SER A 52 4.12 -18.76 21.19
C SER A 52 3.99 -17.29 20.78
N SER A 53 2.79 -16.87 20.39
CA SER A 53 2.51 -15.52 19.86
C SER A 53 1.76 -14.65 20.89
N GLY A 54 2.51 -13.97 21.76
CA GLY A 54 2.00 -12.94 22.67
C GLY A 54 2.49 -11.54 22.29
N ARG A 55 1.62 -10.51 22.42
CA ARG A 55 2.02 -9.10 22.29
C ARG A 55 2.38 -8.53 23.66
N THR A 56 3.61 -8.02 23.81
CA THR A 56 3.98 -7.14 24.92
C THR A 56 3.83 -5.70 24.49
N SER A 57 3.13 -4.88 25.28
CA SER A 57 2.98 -3.44 25.04
C SER A 57 3.83 -2.64 26.03
N PHE A 58 4.45 -1.56 25.54
CA PHE A 58 5.26 -0.63 26.31
C PHE A 58 4.65 0.76 26.22
N SER A 59 4.45 1.42 27.36
CA SER A 59 4.00 2.81 27.43
C SER A 59 5.06 3.66 28.10
N VAL A 60 5.31 4.84 27.51
CA VAL A 60 6.22 5.86 28.05
C VAL A 60 5.37 7.09 28.32
N VAL A 61 5.37 7.56 29.57
CA VAL A 61 4.71 8.80 29.97
C VAL A 61 5.78 9.77 30.46
N TYR A 62 5.65 11.04 30.06
CA TYR A 62 6.44 12.15 30.54
C TYR A 62 5.58 12.99 31.47
N ASP A 63 6.10 13.33 32.64
CA ASP A 63 5.45 14.30 33.53
C ASP A 63 5.83 15.77 33.15
N PRO A 64 5.14 16.78 33.72
CA PRO A 64 5.46 18.19 33.44
C PRO A 64 6.85 18.66 33.91
N SER A 65 7.61 17.82 34.63
CA SER A 65 9.00 18.06 35.03
C SER A 65 10.03 17.35 34.13
N GLY A 66 9.57 16.66 33.08
CA GLY A 66 10.41 15.97 32.10
C GLY A 66 10.93 14.61 32.57
N ARG A 67 10.43 14.06 33.69
CA ARG A 67 10.84 12.73 34.16
C ARG A 67 10.12 11.64 33.37
N ARG A 68 10.88 10.62 32.95
CA ARG A 68 10.40 9.50 32.14
C ARG A 68 10.11 8.29 33.03
N THR A 69 8.89 7.76 32.93
CA THR A 69 8.51 6.49 33.56
C THR A 69 8.09 5.50 32.47
N VAL A 70 8.58 4.25 32.56
CA VAL A 70 8.27 3.17 31.61
C VAL A 70 7.53 2.07 32.34
N THR A 71 6.34 1.71 31.86
CA THR A 71 5.56 0.59 32.38
C THR A 71 5.37 -0.49 31.32
N THR A 72 5.31 -1.74 31.78
CA THR A 72 5.14 -2.93 30.93
C THR A 72 3.95 -3.74 31.43
N SER A 73 3.21 -4.35 30.51
CA SER A 73 2.17 -5.31 30.83
C SER A 73 2.20 -6.48 29.85
N SER A 74 1.95 -7.67 30.38
CA SER A 74 1.93 -8.93 29.64
C SER A 74 0.74 -9.76 30.09
N SER A 75 -0.13 -10.13 29.17
CA SER A 75 -1.16 -11.14 29.38
C SER A 75 -0.75 -12.46 28.74
N SER A 76 -0.77 -13.53 29.52
CA SER A 76 -0.49 -14.91 29.10
C SER A 76 -1.72 -15.76 29.39
N SER A 77 -2.29 -16.38 28.36
CA SER A 77 -3.38 -17.34 28.47
C SER A 77 -2.90 -18.72 28.02
N ASP A 78 -2.28 -19.47 28.94
CA ASP A 78 -1.93 -20.87 28.71
C ASP A 78 -3.08 -21.79 29.09
N THR A 79 -3.28 -22.84 28.29
CA THR A 79 -4.18 -23.96 28.59
C THR A 79 -3.36 -25.25 28.61
N GLY A 80 -3.35 -25.94 29.75
CA GLY A 80 -2.63 -27.21 29.87
C GLY A 80 -2.68 -27.87 31.24
N SER A 81 -3.44 -28.96 31.33
CA SER A 81 -3.27 -30.11 32.25
C SER A 81 -3.32 -29.86 33.76
N GLY A 82 -4.35 -30.40 34.42
CA GLY A 82 -4.46 -30.47 35.88
C GLY A 82 -4.14 -31.85 36.46
N SER A 83 -3.88 -31.88 37.77
CA SER A 83 -3.82 -33.08 38.63
C SER A 83 -4.31 -32.70 40.04
N GLY A 84 -5.40 -33.30 40.54
CA GLY A 84 -5.93 -33.00 41.88
C GLY A 84 -7.44 -33.29 42.05
N ILE A 85 -7.75 -34.38 42.74
CA ILE A 85 -9.08 -34.97 43.07
C ILE A 85 -9.55 -34.49 44.47
N PRO A 86 -10.83 -34.53 44.92
CA PRO A 86 -12.16 -34.60 44.27
C PRO A 86 -13.22 -33.56 44.78
N GLY A 87 -14.43 -33.57 44.19
CA GLY A 87 -15.66 -33.05 44.84
C GLY A 87 -16.95 -33.17 44.00
N ASN A 88 -17.93 -33.98 44.45
CA ASN A 88 -19.32 -34.10 43.92
C ASN A 88 -19.99 -32.72 43.68
N ILE A 89 -20.95 -32.47 42.77
CA ILE A 89 -22.02 -33.23 42.07
C ILE A 89 -22.35 -32.50 40.72
N GLY A 90 -23.18 -32.96 39.76
CA GLY A 90 -23.96 -34.20 39.57
C GLY A 90 -25.16 -34.02 38.61
N PHE A 91 -25.37 -34.94 37.65
CA PHE A 91 -26.44 -34.98 36.61
C PHE A 91 -26.45 -33.82 35.56
N GLY A 92 -26.79 -33.98 34.27
CA GLY A 92 -27.03 -35.20 33.47
C GLY A 92 -27.51 -34.91 32.02
N THR A 93 -27.08 -35.73 31.05
CA THR A 93 -27.66 -36.02 29.70
C THR A 93 -27.77 -34.92 28.60
N GLY A 94 -27.47 -35.27 27.33
CA GLY A 94 -28.17 -34.63 26.18
C GLY A 94 -27.44 -34.23 24.86
N PHE A 95 -26.52 -35.01 24.28
CA PHE A 95 -26.19 -34.94 22.83
C PHE A 95 -27.02 -36.03 22.07
N PRO A 96 -27.13 -36.07 20.71
CA PRO A 96 -26.32 -35.40 19.66
C PRO A 96 -27.08 -34.81 18.43
N ARG A 97 -26.28 -34.24 17.50
CA ARG A 97 -26.31 -34.22 16.00
C ARG A 97 -27.48 -35.00 15.33
N ASN A 98 -27.99 -34.63 14.13
CA ASN A 98 -27.19 -34.53 12.90
C ASN A 98 -27.91 -33.92 11.66
N THR A 99 -27.14 -33.76 10.58
CA THR A 99 -27.47 -33.47 9.16
C THR A 99 -28.73 -34.11 8.54
N GLY A 100 -29.32 -33.46 7.52
CA GLY A 100 -30.21 -34.14 6.56
C GLY A 100 -30.84 -33.24 5.48
N SER A 101 -30.34 -33.31 4.24
CA SER A 101 -30.99 -32.75 3.05
C SER A 101 -32.13 -33.65 2.57
N SER A 102 -33.21 -33.11 2.01
CA SER A 102 -34.00 -33.74 0.93
C SER A 102 -35.02 -32.80 0.30
N ALA A 103 -35.30 -33.02 -0.99
CA ALA A 103 -36.34 -32.32 -1.76
C ALA A 103 -37.65 -33.11 -1.78
N GLY A 104 -38.78 -32.43 -2.02
CA GLY A 104 -40.07 -33.09 -2.21
C GLY A 104 -41.24 -32.13 -2.47
N PHE A 105 -41.61 -31.95 -3.74
CA PHE A 105 -42.95 -31.49 -4.14
C PHE A 105 -43.85 -32.74 -4.33
N PRO A 106 -45.17 -32.62 -4.09
CA PRO A 106 -46.08 -32.35 -5.22
C PRO A 106 -47.18 -31.31 -4.94
N ARG A 107 -48.00 -31.06 -5.97
CA ARG A 107 -48.97 -29.96 -6.14
C ARG A 107 -50.35 -30.28 -5.52
N ASN A 108 -51.11 -29.25 -5.14
CA ASN A 108 -52.40 -28.88 -5.77
C ASN A 108 -52.97 -27.56 -5.19
N THR A 109 -53.13 -26.51 -6.02
CA THR A 109 -54.40 -26.00 -6.62
C THR A 109 -55.44 -25.45 -5.65
N GLY A 110 -55.68 -24.13 -5.72
CA GLY A 110 -56.78 -23.44 -5.04
C GLY A 110 -56.80 -21.96 -5.42
N SER A 111 -57.65 -21.58 -6.38
CA SER A 111 -57.88 -20.19 -6.82
C SER A 111 -59.22 -19.71 -6.30
N SER A 112 -59.30 -18.51 -5.70
CA SER A 112 -60.20 -17.42 -6.14
C SER A 112 -60.31 -16.23 -5.14
N THR A 113 -60.13 -15.02 -5.69
CA THR A 113 -60.89 -13.76 -5.49
C THR A 113 -61.49 -13.34 -4.12
N GLY A 114 -61.28 -12.08 -3.72
CA GLY A 114 -62.23 -11.35 -2.84
C GLY A 114 -61.72 -10.09 -2.12
N PHE A 115 -61.89 -8.90 -2.70
CA PHE A 115 -61.88 -7.60 -2.01
C PHE A 115 -63.34 -7.23 -1.62
N PRO A 116 -63.63 -6.45 -0.55
CA PRO A 116 -63.46 -4.98 -0.58
C PRO A 116 -63.11 -4.29 0.78
N ARG A 117 -63.19 -2.95 0.77
CA ARG A 117 -62.66 -1.97 1.75
C ARG A 117 -63.65 -1.58 2.88
N ASN A 118 -63.11 -1.02 3.98
CA ASN A 118 -63.55 0.17 4.74
C ASN A 118 -62.38 0.57 5.67
N THR A 119 -61.81 1.79 5.73
CA THR A 119 -62.30 3.15 6.08
C THR A 119 -62.82 3.31 7.52
N GLY A 120 -62.17 4.18 8.31
CA GLY A 120 -62.60 4.59 9.64
C GLY A 120 -61.54 5.42 10.38
N SER A 121 -61.62 6.75 10.28
CA SER A 121 -60.78 7.71 11.01
C SER A 121 -61.47 8.16 12.31
N SER A 122 -60.70 8.48 13.36
CA SER A 122 -61.18 9.21 14.56
C SER A 122 -60.07 10.13 15.10
N ALA A 123 -60.44 11.28 15.67
CA ALA A 123 -59.52 12.35 16.07
C ALA A 123 -59.95 13.10 17.36
N GLY A 124 -58.98 13.71 18.05
CA GLY A 124 -59.17 14.65 19.17
C GLY A 124 -59.45 14.00 20.55
N PHE A 125 -59.18 14.64 21.70
CA PHE A 125 -58.49 15.91 22.00
C PHE A 125 -58.10 15.92 23.53
N PRO A 126 -57.54 16.99 24.18
CA PRO A 126 -56.38 16.82 25.08
C PRO A 126 -56.62 17.21 26.56
N ARG A 127 -55.56 17.20 27.38
CA ARG A 127 -55.45 18.01 28.61
C ARG A 127 -54.01 18.49 28.90
N ASP A 128 -53.85 19.81 28.94
CA ASP A 128 -52.82 20.54 29.68
C ASP A 128 -53.11 20.49 31.21
N THR A 129 -52.36 20.99 32.20
CA THR A 129 -51.23 21.95 32.30
C THR A 129 -50.59 21.81 33.71
N GLY A 130 -49.44 22.44 33.99
CA GLY A 130 -49.22 23.07 35.32
C GLY A 130 -47.91 22.76 36.07
N SER A 131 -47.04 23.76 36.19
CA SER A 131 -45.81 23.77 37.01
C SER A 131 -46.01 24.47 38.37
N GLY A 132 -45.17 24.22 39.39
CA GLY A 132 -45.13 25.03 40.61
C GLY A 132 -44.15 24.54 41.69
N SER A 133 -43.42 25.46 42.34
CA SER A 133 -42.26 25.20 43.22
C SER A 133 -42.42 25.73 44.66
N GLY A 134 -41.67 25.20 45.64
CA GLY A 134 -41.53 25.81 46.99
C GLY A 134 -40.91 24.93 48.09
N PHE A 135 -39.83 25.42 48.73
CA PHE A 135 -39.12 24.89 49.93
C PHE A 135 -39.74 25.47 51.26
N PRO A 136 -39.26 25.22 52.52
CA PRO A 136 -37.96 24.67 52.97
C PRO A 136 -37.90 23.73 54.22
N GLY A 137 -36.72 23.09 54.41
CA GLY A 137 -35.98 23.15 55.70
C GLY A 137 -36.06 21.99 56.71
N SER A 138 -34.94 21.29 56.92
CA SER A 138 -34.35 20.93 58.25
C SER A 138 -33.05 20.12 58.11
N SER A 139 -32.14 20.27 59.08
CA SER A 139 -30.75 19.79 59.04
C SER A 139 -30.45 18.68 60.06
N ALA A 140 -29.69 17.66 59.67
CA ALA A 140 -28.84 16.86 60.58
C ALA A 140 -27.69 16.20 59.81
N SER A 141 -26.51 16.13 60.42
CA SER A 141 -25.27 15.59 59.85
C SER A 141 -25.02 14.13 60.25
N THR A 142 -24.34 13.35 59.40
CA THR A 142 -23.21 12.45 59.74
C THR A 142 -22.84 11.56 58.54
N GLY A 143 -21.58 11.06 58.49
CA GLY A 143 -21.21 9.88 57.71
C GLY A 143 -20.46 10.13 56.40
N SER A 144 -19.13 9.97 56.43
CA SER A 144 -18.28 9.97 55.23
C SER A 144 -18.40 8.66 54.45
N SER A 145 -18.58 8.75 53.13
CA SER A 145 -17.95 7.81 52.18
C SER A 145 -17.81 8.46 50.80
N THR A 146 -16.57 8.63 50.34
CA THR A 146 -16.28 9.12 48.98
C THR A 146 -16.32 7.95 48.01
N ASN A 147 -17.51 7.62 47.51
CA ASN A 147 -17.63 6.77 46.33
C ASN A 147 -17.15 7.57 45.10
N THR A 148 -16.03 7.16 44.53
CA THR A 148 -15.61 7.62 43.21
C THR A 148 -16.52 6.97 42.16
N GLU A 149 -17.63 7.63 41.84
CA GLU A 149 -18.43 7.28 40.66
C GLU A 149 -17.56 7.46 39.41
N ASN A 150 -17.47 6.42 38.59
CA ASN A 150 -16.84 6.53 37.28
C ASN A 150 -17.62 7.56 36.44
N PRO A 151 -16.95 8.41 35.64
CA PRO A 151 -17.65 9.31 34.75
C PRO A 151 -18.56 8.51 33.81
N PRO A 152 -19.78 9.01 33.51
CA PRO A 152 -20.68 8.31 32.61
C PRO A 152 -19.99 8.08 31.26
N PRO A 153 -20.25 6.95 30.58
CA PRO A 153 -19.68 6.70 29.26
C PRO A 153 -20.02 7.86 28.31
N PRO A 154 -19.11 8.24 27.40
CA PRO A 154 -19.37 9.32 26.46
C PRO A 154 -20.67 9.02 25.69
N PRO A 155 -21.50 10.04 25.41
CA PRO A 155 -22.75 9.83 24.70
C PRO A 155 -22.47 9.13 23.38
N PRO A 156 -23.37 8.23 22.92
CA PRO A 156 -23.20 7.56 21.63
C PRO A 156 -23.02 8.62 20.55
N ALA A 157 -22.08 8.37 19.64
CA ALA A 157 -21.83 9.26 18.50
C ALA A 157 -23.16 9.58 17.79
N PRO A 158 -23.39 10.84 17.39
CA PRO A 158 -24.67 11.27 16.84
C PRO A 158 -25.08 10.33 15.71
N ALA A 159 -26.27 9.72 15.85
CA ALA A 159 -26.79 8.79 14.87
C ALA A 159 -26.85 9.49 13.51
N PHE A 160 -26.08 8.99 12.53
CA PHE A 160 -26.06 9.57 11.19
C PHE A 160 -27.50 9.74 10.68
N PRO A 161 -27.89 10.94 10.20
CA PRO A 161 -29.21 11.13 9.64
C PRO A 161 -29.38 10.13 8.49
N LYS A 162 -30.42 9.30 8.56
CA LYS A 162 -30.68 8.26 7.55
C LYS A 162 -30.70 8.93 6.17
N PRO A 163 -29.84 8.54 5.21
CA PRO A 163 -29.92 9.12 3.88
C PRO A 163 -31.31 8.83 3.31
N ALA A 164 -31.98 9.89 2.85
CA ALA A 164 -33.29 9.75 2.24
C ALA A 164 -33.13 9.09 0.86
N MET A 165 -33.97 8.11 0.56
CA MET A 165 -34.06 7.61 -0.82
C MET A 165 -34.51 8.76 -1.74
N PRO A 166 -33.94 8.87 -2.95
CA PRO A 166 -34.46 9.77 -3.98
C PRO A 166 -35.92 9.41 -4.29
N LYS A 167 -36.72 10.40 -4.70
CA LYS A 167 -38.02 10.10 -5.31
C LYS A 167 -37.75 9.37 -6.64
N SER A 168 -38.16 8.11 -6.73
CA SER A 168 -37.99 7.31 -7.94
C SER A 168 -38.76 7.92 -9.12
N ASN A 169 -38.12 8.02 -10.28
CA ASN A 169 -38.79 8.36 -11.52
C ASN A 169 -39.69 7.20 -12.01
N PRO A 170 -40.71 7.49 -12.84
CA PRO A 170 -41.51 6.43 -13.47
C PRO A 170 -40.62 5.47 -14.27
N ILE A 171 -40.92 4.17 -14.21
CA ILE A 171 -40.17 3.13 -14.95
C ILE A 171 -40.25 3.43 -16.45
N VAL A 172 -39.13 3.89 -17.03
CA VAL A 172 -38.99 4.10 -18.47
C VAL A 172 -39.13 2.74 -19.16
N LYS A 173 -40.18 2.57 -19.97
CA LYS A 173 -40.41 1.36 -20.77
C LYS A 173 -39.33 1.26 -21.85
N ARG A 174 -38.24 0.55 -21.56
CA ARG A 174 -37.23 0.18 -22.55
C ARG A 174 -37.81 -0.81 -23.58
N PRO A 175 -37.50 -0.66 -24.88
CA PRO A 175 -37.86 -1.66 -25.89
C PRO A 175 -37.18 -2.99 -25.59
N THR A 176 -37.85 -4.09 -25.94
CA THR A 176 -37.27 -5.43 -25.91
C THR A 176 -36.37 -5.65 -27.12
N ILE A 177 -35.20 -6.22 -26.90
CA ILE A 177 -34.23 -6.48 -27.96
C ILE A 177 -34.70 -7.70 -28.79
N PRO A 178 -34.78 -7.61 -30.14
CA PRO A 178 -34.97 -8.77 -31.00
C PRO A 178 -33.87 -9.82 -30.78
N MET A 179 -34.24 -11.11 -30.75
CA MET A 179 -33.27 -12.20 -30.50
C MET A 179 -32.09 -12.22 -31.49
N ASP A 180 -32.27 -11.69 -32.69
CA ASP A 180 -31.27 -11.68 -33.76
C ASP A 180 -30.39 -10.41 -33.79
N SER A 181 -30.66 -9.39 -32.94
CA SER A 181 -29.97 -8.08 -33.04
C SER A 181 -28.79 -7.91 -32.06
N ILE A 182 -28.12 -8.99 -31.65
CA ILE A 182 -27.05 -8.97 -30.64
C ILE A 182 -25.73 -9.57 -31.16
N ILE A 183 -25.12 -8.95 -32.18
CA ILE A 183 -23.64 -8.96 -32.33
C ILE A 183 -23.18 -7.62 -32.93
N GLU A 184 -23.23 -6.53 -32.16
CA GLU A 184 -22.21 -5.49 -32.37
C GLU A 184 -20.87 -6.08 -31.91
N ASN A 185 -19.83 -5.98 -32.74
CA ASN A 185 -18.53 -6.58 -32.43
C ASN A 185 -17.76 -5.72 -31.40
N THR A 186 -18.19 -5.82 -30.14
CA THR A 186 -17.55 -5.17 -28.98
C THR A 186 -16.10 -5.63 -28.76
N CYS A 187 -15.72 -6.78 -29.31
CA CYS A 187 -14.38 -7.36 -29.22
C CYS A 187 -13.46 -6.77 -30.30
N THR A 188 -13.04 -5.52 -30.10
CA THR A 188 -12.01 -4.86 -30.95
C THR A 188 -10.65 -5.55 -30.77
N ASN A 189 -9.69 -5.26 -31.65
CA ASN A 189 -8.35 -5.85 -31.56
C ASN A 189 -7.59 -5.43 -30.28
N GLU A 190 -7.90 -4.26 -29.72
CA GLU A 190 -7.41 -3.80 -28.40
C GLU A 190 -7.83 -4.78 -27.29
N TYR A 191 -9.11 -5.18 -27.27
CA TYR A 191 -9.64 -6.09 -26.25
C TYR A 191 -9.34 -7.57 -26.52
N LYS A 192 -9.11 -7.98 -27.78
CA LYS A 192 -8.64 -9.33 -28.11
C LYS A 192 -7.24 -9.64 -27.55
N ALA A 193 -6.40 -8.61 -27.43
CA ALA A 193 -5.07 -8.74 -26.83
C ALA A 193 -5.11 -8.95 -25.30
N LEU A 194 -6.26 -8.77 -24.67
CA LEU A 194 -6.49 -8.99 -23.25
C LEU A 194 -7.25 -10.31 -23.06
N GLU A 195 -6.57 -11.37 -22.60
CA GLU A 195 -7.18 -12.68 -22.46
C GLU A 195 -8.43 -12.65 -21.55
N GLY A 196 -9.53 -13.21 -22.04
CA GLY A 196 -10.79 -13.30 -21.30
C GLY A 196 -11.49 -11.95 -21.03
N HIS A 197 -11.11 -10.87 -21.73
CA HIS A 197 -11.70 -9.55 -21.53
C HIS A 197 -13.23 -9.54 -21.71
N THR A 198 -13.93 -8.81 -20.83
CA THR A 198 -15.40 -8.79 -20.76
C THR A 198 -16.06 -8.42 -22.10
N LEU A 199 -15.51 -7.44 -22.84
CA LEU A 199 -16.01 -7.05 -24.17
C LEU A 199 -15.93 -8.15 -25.25
N CYS A 200 -15.17 -9.21 -25.01
CA CYS A 200 -15.05 -10.38 -25.88
C CYS A 200 -15.93 -11.57 -25.48
N MET A 201 -16.72 -11.45 -24.40
CA MET A 201 -17.73 -12.44 -24.05
C MET A 201 -18.89 -12.42 -25.06
N ARG A 202 -19.61 -13.55 -25.18
CA ARG A 202 -20.92 -13.59 -25.84
C ARG A 202 -22.00 -13.22 -24.83
N ASP A 203 -23.00 -12.47 -25.27
CA ASP A 203 -24.14 -12.09 -24.44
C ASP A 203 -25.00 -13.31 -24.13
N ASP A 204 -25.62 -13.34 -22.96
CA ASP A 204 -26.44 -14.46 -22.53
C ASP A 204 -27.82 -14.42 -23.20
N SER A 205 -28.27 -15.55 -23.78
CA SER A 205 -29.56 -15.65 -24.48
C SER A 205 -30.79 -15.41 -23.59
N ARG A 206 -30.60 -15.25 -22.27
CA ARG A 206 -31.64 -14.85 -21.32
C ARG A 206 -31.91 -13.33 -21.31
N VAL A 207 -31.04 -12.50 -21.87
CA VAL A 207 -31.24 -11.04 -21.94
C VAL A 207 -32.55 -10.71 -22.68
N ARG A 208 -33.39 -9.87 -22.08
CA ARG A 208 -34.69 -9.39 -22.60
C ARG A 208 -34.66 -7.90 -22.88
N VAL A 209 -33.97 -7.18 -22.02
CA VAL A 209 -33.78 -5.73 -22.05
C VAL A 209 -32.32 -5.49 -21.68
N SER A 210 -31.63 -4.61 -22.39
CA SER A 210 -30.27 -4.18 -22.09
C SER A 210 -30.12 -2.70 -22.46
N GLY A 211 -29.12 -2.02 -21.90
CA GLY A 211 -28.81 -0.61 -22.18
C GLY A 211 -29.27 0.35 -21.09
N VAL A 212 -28.48 1.40 -20.89
CA VAL A 212 -28.74 2.53 -20.00
C VAL A 212 -29.17 3.73 -20.86
N SER A 213 -30.33 4.32 -20.56
CA SER A 213 -30.85 5.47 -21.33
C SER A 213 -30.11 6.76 -20.97
N GLU A 214 -30.05 7.76 -21.86
CA GLU A 214 -29.41 9.06 -21.56
C GLU A 214 -29.93 9.72 -20.27
N ALA A 215 -31.24 9.57 -20.00
CA ALA A 215 -31.85 10.02 -18.75
C ALA A 215 -31.29 9.27 -17.53
N ASP A 216 -31.14 7.94 -17.63
CA ASP A 216 -30.52 7.12 -16.57
C ASP A 216 -29.03 7.47 -16.41
N LYS A 217 -28.25 7.60 -17.50
CA LYS A 217 -26.82 7.96 -17.46
C LYS A 217 -26.59 9.24 -16.67
N LYS A 218 -27.38 10.27 -16.97
CA LYS A 218 -27.36 11.55 -16.25
C LYS A 218 -27.77 11.37 -14.79
N MET A 219 -28.89 10.70 -14.53
CA MET A 219 -29.41 10.47 -13.17
C MET A 219 -28.43 9.70 -12.29
N ILE A 220 -27.80 8.63 -12.79
CA ILE A 220 -26.81 7.83 -12.08
C ILE A 220 -25.60 8.71 -11.73
N THR A 221 -25.11 9.50 -12.69
CA THR A 221 -23.97 10.41 -12.48
C THR A 221 -24.29 11.53 -11.48
N ASP A 222 -25.49 12.10 -11.55
CA ASP A 222 -25.96 13.11 -10.61
C ASP A 222 -26.10 12.55 -9.19
N LEU A 223 -26.66 11.33 -9.03
CA LEU A 223 -26.78 10.66 -7.72
C LEU A 223 -25.41 10.38 -7.09
N HIS A 224 -24.45 9.87 -7.87
CA HIS A 224 -23.09 9.64 -7.36
C HIS A 224 -22.44 10.94 -6.85
N ASN A 225 -22.59 12.04 -7.59
CA ASN A 225 -22.05 13.34 -7.18
C ASN A 225 -22.80 13.95 -5.99
N ASP A 226 -24.13 13.85 -5.95
CA ASP A 226 -24.95 14.28 -4.81
C ASP A 226 -24.53 13.54 -3.53
N TYR A 227 -24.33 12.24 -3.59
CA TYR A 227 -23.83 11.44 -2.47
C TYR A 227 -22.39 11.79 -2.07
N ARG A 228 -21.46 11.94 -3.04
CA ARG A 228 -20.08 12.39 -2.80
C ARG A 228 -20.05 13.77 -2.11
N SER A 229 -20.96 14.67 -2.46
CA SER A 229 -21.04 16.01 -1.85
C SER A 229 -21.48 16.00 -0.38
N LYS A 230 -22.02 14.87 0.13
CA LYS A 230 -22.66 14.73 1.46
C LYS A 230 -21.95 13.79 2.43
N VAL A 231 -20.79 13.23 2.05
CA VAL A 231 -20.04 12.30 2.92
C VAL A 231 -19.62 12.96 4.23
N GLU A 232 -19.75 12.25 5.34
CA GLU A 232 -19.28 12.69 6.66
C GLU A 232 -18.23 11.69 7.18
N PRO A 233 -17.06 12.15 7.69
CA PRO A 233 -16.62 13.55 7.80
C PRO A 233 -16.46 14.27 6.44
N PRO A 234 -16.50 15.61 6.38
CA PRO A 234 -16.51 16.33 5.10
C PRO A 234 -15.22 16.08 4.32
N ALA A 235 -15.34 15.71 3.05
CA ALA A 235 -14.18 15.50 2.19
C ALA A 235 -13.66 16.84 1.61
N THR A 236 -12.35 17.05 1.66
CA THR A 236 -11.72 18.26 1.10
C THR A 236 -11.48 18.14 -0.41
N ASP A 237 -11.24 16.92 -0.91
CA ASP A 237 -10.59 16.62 -2.20
C ASP A 237 -11.46 15.81 -3.20
N LEU A 238 -12.75 15.60 -2.91
CA LEU A 238 -13.63 14.85 -3.81
C LEU A 238 -13.93 15.62 -5.10
N VAL A 239 -13.45 15.09 -6.20
CA VAL A 239 -13.73 15.57 -7.56
C VAL A 239 -15.13 15.17 -8.04
N THR A 240 -15.71 15.96 -8.93
CA THR A 240 -16.97 15.65 -9.62
C THR A 240 -16.77 14.53 -10.66
N LEU A 241 -17.47 13.40 -10.48
CA LEU A 241 -17.46 12.29 -11.45
C LEU A 241 -18.10 12.68 -12.77
N LYS A 242 -17.57 12.13 -13.86
CA LYS A 242 -18.13 12.21 -15.22
C LYS A 242 -18.50 10.82 -15.75
N TRP A 243 -19.47 10.78 -16.66
CA TRP A 243 -19.81 9.56 -17.37
C TRP A 243 -18.75 9.24 -18.46
N ASP A 244 -18.37 7.97 -18.60
CA ASP A 244 -17.50 7.48 -19.69
C ASP A 244 -18.14 6.27 -20.39
N GLU A 245 -18.30 6.36 -21.71
CA GLU A 245 -18.97 5.33 -22.52
C GLU A 245 -18.14 4.05 -22.68
N ARG A 246 -16.82 4.09 -22.48
CA ARG A 246 -15.96 2.90 -22.54
C ARG A 246 -16.18 2.06 -21.28
N LEU A 247 -16.21 2.70 -20.10
CA LEU A 247 -16.62 2.06 -18.85
C LEU A 247 -18.06 1.52 -18.97
N ALA A 248 -18.99 2.29 -19.53
CA ALA A 248 -20.36 1.86 -19.72
C ALA A 248 -20.48 0.64 -20.63
N SER A 249 -19.68 0.57 -21.70
CA SER A 249 -19.64 -0.57 -22.62
C SER A 249 -19.20 -1.86 -21.91
N VAL A 250 -18.15 -1.79 -21.07
CA VAL A 250 -17.66 -2.96 -20.31
C VAL A 250 -18.71 -3.40 -19.27
N ALA A 251 -19.20 -2.46 -18.46
CA ALA A 251 -20.25 -2.71 -17.47
C ALA A 251 -21.53 -3.30 -18.10
N GLN A 252 -21.94 -2.80 -19.27
CA GLN A 252 -23.10 -3.29 -20.01
C GLN A 252 -22.90 -4.71 -20.51
N LYS A 253 -21.71 -5.03 -21.02
CA LYS A 253 -21.36 -6.36 -21.45
C LYS A 253 -21.34 -7.37 -20.29
N TRP A 254 -20.89 -6.94 -19.11
CA TRP A 254 -20.99 -7.77 -17.89
C TRP A 254 -22.44 -7.97 -17.42
N ALA A 255 -23.26 -6.91 -17.42
CA ALA A 255 -24.69 -7.03 -17.10
C ALA A 255 -25.40 -8.06 -18.01
N ASN A 256 -25.06 -8.05 -19.30
CA ASN A 256 -25.59 -8.99 -20.31
C ASN A 256 -25.15 -10.46 -20.09
N GLN A 257 -24.28 -10.75 -19.10
CA GLN A 257 -23.96 -12.13 -18.70
C GLN A 257 -25.00 -12.77 -17.77
N CYS A 258 -25.96 -12.00 -17.24
CA CYS A 258 -27.04 -12.51 -16.38
C CYS A 258 -26.52 -13.35 -15.18
N LYS A 259 -25.38 -12.94 -14.61
CA LYS A 259 -24.63 -13.60 -13.52
C LYS A 259 -24.45 -12.64 -12.35
N ALA A 260 -24.29 -13.19 -11.16
CA ALA A 260 -24.02 -12.42 -9.95
C ALA A 260 -22.52 -12.36 -9.67
N GLY A 261 -22.08 -11.31 -8.98
CA GLY A 261 -20.65 -11.05 -8.71
C GLY A 261 -19.98 -10.25 -9.82
N HIS A 262 -18.65 -10.24 -9.79
CA HIS A 262 -17.81 -9.41 -10.64
C HIS A 262 -17.22 -10.19 -11.82
N ASP A 263 -16.95 -9.50 -12.91
CA ASP A 263 -16.08 -10.02 -13.97
C ASP A 263 -14.61 -10.05 -13.53
N LYS A 264 -13.78 -10.69 -14.35
CA LYS A 264 -12.34 -10.86 -14.08
C LYS A 264 -11.46 -9.84 -14.82
N MET A 265 -11.89 -9.35 -15.97
CA MET A 265 -11.01 -8.57 -16.86
C MET A 265 -11.77 -7.44 -17.56
N ARG A 266 -11.76 -6.28 -16.90
CA ARG A 266 -12.43 -5.02 -17.29
C ARG A 266 -11.46 -3.88 -17.62
N LYS A 267 -10.21 -4.20 -17.93
CA LYS A 267 -9.13 -3.22 -18.19
C LYS A 267 -9.40 -2.47 -19.50
N ILE A 268 -9.44 -1.14 -19.45
CA ILE A 268 -9.60 -0.29 -20.63
C ILE A 268 -8.24 0.37 -20.94
N PRO A 269 -7.47 -0.11 -21.94
CA PRO A 269 -6.14 0.41 -22.23
C PRO A 269 -6.12 1.91 -22.52
N SER A 270 -7.08 2.43 -23.28
CA SER A 270 -7.23 3.87 -23.54
C SER A 270 -7.59 4.76 -22.32
N ILE A 271 -7.85 4.17 -21.14
CA ILE A 271 -7.93 4.90 -19.86
C ILE A 271 -6.61 4.76 -19.08
N GLY A 272 -5.98 3.59 -19.13
CA GLY A 272 -4.68 3.33 -18.49
C GLY A 272 -4.71 3.36 -16.96
N MET A 273 -5.87 3.18 -16.34
CA MET A 273 -6.05 3.14 -14.88
C MET A 273 -6.63 1.80 -14.44
N SER A 274 -6.53 1.50 -13.14
CA SER A 274 -7.31 0.42 -12.54
C SER A 274 -8.81 0.71 -12.68
N VAL A 275 -9.62 -0.32 -12.90
CA VAL A 275 -11.08 -0.19 -13.01
C VAL A 275 -11.75 -1.01 -11.91
N GLY A 276 -12.42 -0.31 -11.01
CA GLY A 276 -13.26 -0.89 -9.96
C GLY A 276 -14.68 -1.12 -10.45
N GLN A 277 -15.48 -1.86 -9.69
CA GLN A 277 -16.83 -2.22 -10.12
C GLN A 277 -17.77 -2.39 -8.92
N ASN A 278 -18.95 -1.79 -9.00
CA ASN A 278 -20.09 -2.09 -8.13
C ASN A 278 -21.11 -2.91 -8.90
N VAL A 279 -21.69 -3.92 -8.24
CA VAL A 279 -22.73 -4.78 -8.83
C VAL A 279 -23.95 -4.87 -7.91
N ALA A 280 -25.13 -4.95 -8.51
CA ALA A 280 -26.38 -5.07 -7.79
C ALA A 280 -27.38 -5.90 -8.61
N GLY A 281 -28.33 -6.54 -7.95
CA GLY A 281 -29.36 -7.33 -8.62
C GLY A 281 -30.63 -7.47 -7.78
N GLY A 282 -31.78 -7.50 -8.46
CA GLY A 282 -33.10 -7.65 -7.83
C GLY A 282 -33.84 -6.35 -7.51
N TYR A 283 -33.16 -5.20 -7.57
CA TYR A 283 -33.79 -3.89 -7.45
C TYR A 283 -34.75 -3.60 -8.62
N ASN A 284 -35.64 -2.62 -8.45
CA ASN A 284 -36.59 -2.19 -9.47
C ASN A 284 -36.06 -1.03 -10.31
N THR A 285 -35.28 -0.13 -9.72
CA THR A 285 -34.79 1.08 -10.39
C THR A 285 -33.30 1.33 -10.15
N TRP A 286 -32.72 2.23 -10.93
CA TRP A 286 -31.33 2.66 -10.74
C TRP A 286 -31.15 3.40 -9.41
N GLU A 287 -32.10 4.25 -9.01
CA GLU A 287 -32.09 5.00 -7.76
C GLU A 287 -32.01 4.07 -6.54
N GLU A 288 -32.79 2.98 -6.52
CA GLU A 288 -32.69 1.96 -5.46
C GLU A 288 -31.28 1.33 -5.42
N SER A 289 -30.75 0.91 -6.57
CA SER A 289 -29.42 0.25 -6.64
C SER A 289 -28.27 1.16 -6.18
N VAL A 290 -28.24 2.41 -6.65
CA VAL A 290 -27.20 3.39 -6.30
C VAL A 290 -27.35 3.87 -4.84
N PHE A 291 -28.59 4.02 -4.36
CA PHE A 291 -28.84 4.28 -2.94
C PHE A 291 -28.31 3.15 -2.06
N HIS A 292 -28.57 1.88 -2.39
CA HIS A 292 -28.13 0.75 -1.58
C HIS A 292 -26.61 0.54 -1.58
N TRP A 293 -25.90 0.93 -2.64
CA TRP A 293 -24.44 1.03 -2.61
C TRP A 293 -23.96 2.14 -1.65
N TYR A 294 -24.62 3.31 -1.64
CA TYR A 294 -24.28 4.40 -0.72
C TYR A 294 -24.64 4.10 0.75
N ASP A 295 -25.75 3.40 1.00
CA ASP A 295 -26.30 3.16 2.35
C ASP A 295 -25.36 2.35 3.26
N GLU A 296 -24.37 1.68 2.67
CA GLU A 296 -23.26 1.06 3.39
C GLU A 296 -22.46 2.05 4.27
N ILE A 297 -22.56 3.37 4.02
CA ILE A 297 -22.02 4.42 4.90
C ILE A 297 -22.45 4.24 6.37
N ARG A 298 -23.64 3.67 6.63
CA ARG A 298 -24.15 3.42 8.00
C ARG A 298 -23.32 2.40 8.79
N MET A 299 -22.59 1.53 8.10
CA MET A 299 -21.71 0.54 8.70
C MET A 299 -20.25 1.01 8.74
N TRP A 300 -19.88 1.97 7.89
CA TRP A 300 -18.50 2.43 7.72
C TRP A 300 -18.11 3.53 8.73
N LYS A 301 -16.82 3.60 9.03
CA LYS A 301 -16.22 4.66 9.86
C LYS A 301 -14.88 5.12 9.30
N TYR A 302 -14.75 6.41 9.02
CA TYR A 302 -13.53 7.00 8.47
C TYR A 302 -12.31 6.74 9.36
N GLY A 303 -11.20 6.39 8.73
CA GLY A 303 -9.91 6.17 9.36
C GLY A 303 -9.83 4.98 10.30
N VAL A 304 -10.82 4.09 10.28
CA VAL A 304 -10.81 2.84 11.03
C VAL A 304 -10.74 1.68 10.05
N ASP A 305 -9.85 0.72 10.30
CA ASP A 305 -9.75 -0.50 9.52
C ASP A 305 -11.08 -1.28 9.58
N PRO A 306 -11.74 -1.56 8.45
CA PRO A 306 -13.00 -2.32 8.42
C PRO A 306 -12.96 -3.65 9.18
N ASP A 307 -11.81 -4.33 9.14
CA ASP A 307 -11.66 -5.64 9.78
C ASP A 307 -11.66 -5.54 11.32
N SER A 308 -11.46 -4.33 11.87
CA SER A 308 -11.48 -4.07 13.32
C SER A 308 -12.86 -3.85 13.94
N TYR A 309 -13.87 -3.46 13.16
CA TYR A 309 -15.25 -3.22 13.66
C TYR A 309 -16.34 -4.05 12.99
N LEU A 310 -16.09 -4.59 11.79
CA LEU A 310 -16.94 -5.64 11.21
C LEU A 310 -16.47 -7.04 11.64
N GLY A 311 -15.18 -7.19 11.95
CA GLY A 311 -14.56 -8.49 12.27
C GLY A 311 -14.38 -9.37 11.03
N HIS A 312 -13.55 -10.40 11.14
CA HIS A 312 -13.15 -11.23 9.98
C HIS A 312 -14.31 -11.96 9.27
N LEU A 313 -15.43 -12.17 9.96
CA LEU A 313 -16.64 -12.82 9.42
C LEU A 313 -17.79 -11.82 9.13
N GLY A 314 -17.63 -10.55 9.51
CA GLY A 314 -18.58 -9.49 9.19
C GLY A 314 -18.39 -9.04 7.75
N TRP A 315 -19.08 -9.73 6.84
CA TRP A 315 -19.25 -9.41 5.42
C TRP A 315 -18.88 -7.96 5.07
N LYS A 316 -17.84 -7.77 4.23
CA LYS A 316 -17.27 -6.46 3.86
C LYS A 316 -18.20 -5.59 2.99
N LYS A 317 -19.41 -5.32 3.49
CA LYS A 317 -20.50 -4.52 2.92
C LYS A 317 -20.26 -3.02 3.12
N ILE A 318 -19.07 -2.57 2.75
CA ILE A 318 -18.70 -1.15 2.69
C ILE A 318 -17.96 -0.82 1.38
N GLY A 319 -17.61 -1.83 0.58
CA GLY A 319 -16.85 -1.68 -0.66
C GLY A 319 -17.57 -0.82 -1.70
N HIS A 320 -18.90 -0.94 -1.78
CA HIS A 320 -19.67 -0.19 -2.76
C HIS A 320 -19.69 1.30 -2.43
N PHE A 321 -19.97 1.65 -1.16
CA PHE A 321 -19.92 3.03 -0.69
C PHE A 321 -18.52 3.62 -0.87
N THR A 322 -17.49 2.93 -0.37
CA THR A 322 -16.10 3.42 -0.41
C THR A 322 -15.57 3.55 -1.85
N GLN A 323 -16.08 2.78 -2.82
CA GLN A 323 -15.79 2.97 -4.25
C GLN A 323 -16.51 4.22 -4.80
N MET A 324 -17.77 4.46 -4.44
CA MET A 324 -18.50 5.67 -4.86
C MET A 324 -17.82 6.95 -4.34
N VAL A 325 -17.20 6.90 -3.16
CA VAL A 325 -16.59 8.06 -2.49
C VAL A 325 -15.06 8.08 -2.54
N GLN A 326 -14.43 7.35 -3.47
CA GLN A 326 -12.98 7.44 -3.64
C GLN A 326 -12.55 8.73 -4.35
N ASN A 327 -11.52 9.42 -3.84
CA ASN A 327 -10.98 10.66 -4.41
C ASN A 327 -10.27 10.47 -5.76
N ALA A 328 -9.56 9.35 -5.94
CA ALA A 328 -8.89 8.97 -7.19
C ALA A 328 -9.85 8.48 -8.30
N THR A 329 -11.16 8.44 -8.04
CA THR A 329 -12.17 8.11 -9.05
C THR A 329 -12.66 9.40 -9.70
N PHE A 330 -12.56 9.46 -11.04
CA PHE A 330 -12.96 10.57 -11.90
C PHE A 330 -14.08 10.18 -12.87
N LEU A 331 -14.09 8.92 -13.30
CA LEU A 331 -15.00 8.39 -14.30
C LEU A 331 -15.89 7.29 -13.72
N VAL A 332 -17.13 7.24 -14.19
CA VAL A 332 -18.08 6.14 -13.96
C VAL A 332 -18.78 5.80 -15.28
N GLY A 333 -19.05 4.53 -15.53
CA GLY A 333 -19.91 4.10 -16.63
C GLY A 333 -20.63 2.83 -16.26
N CYS A 334 -21.92 2.75 -16.60
CA CYS A 334 -22.80 1.71 -16.07
C CYS A 334 -23.57 0.95 -17.14
N GLY A 335 -23.94 -0.29 -16.79
CA GLY A 335 -24.65 -1.25 -17.60
C GLY A 335 -25.88 -1.80 -16.88
N TYR A 336 -26.95 -2.08 -17.64
CA TYR A 336 -28.19 -2.65 -17.13
C TYR A 336 -28.65 -3.82 -18.00
N ALA A 337 -29.07 -4.92 -17.39
CA ALA A 337 -29.75 -5.99 -18.10
C ALA A 337 -30.94 -6.55 -17.31
N GLU A 338 -32.05 -6.81 -18.00
CA GLU A 338 -33.12 -7.67 -17.49
C GLU A 338 -33.04 -9.04 -18.18
N CYS A 339 -32.95 -10.10 -17.37
CA CYS A 339 -32.66 -11.46 -17.80
C CYS A 339 -33.77 -12.44 -17.37
N ARG A 340 -34.40 -13.10 -18.34
CA ARG A 340 -35.43 -14.12 -18.10
C ARG A 340 -34.85 -15.33 -17.37
N ARG A 341 -35.61 -15.94 -16.45
CA ARG A 341 -35.21 -17.17 -15.73
C ARG A 341 -33.82 -17.04 -15.06
N SER A 342 -33.51 -15.86 -14.54
CA SER A 342 -32.27 -15.55 -13.82
C SER A 342 -32.54 -15.37 -12.33
N ARG A 343 -31.50 -15.47 -11.49
CA ARG A 343 -31.64 -15.41 -10.02
C ARG A 343 -32.19 -14.06 -9.54
N TYR A 344 -31.81 -12.97 -10.20
CA TYR A 344 -32.12 -11.60 -9.76
C TYR A 344 -33.08 -10.86 -10.69
N THR A 345 -33.40 -11.40 -11.87
CA THR A 345 -34.17 -10.76 -12.95
C THR A 345 -33.53 -9.49 -13.53
N ARG A 346 -33.11 -8.53 -12.71
CA ARG A 346 -32.41 -7.30 -13.12
C ARG A 346 -31.00 -7.28 -12.56
N TYR A 347 -30.06 -6.84 -13.38
CA TYR A 347 -28.63 -6.72 -13.09
C TYR A 347 -28.18 -5.29 -13.39
N TYR A 348 -27.50 -4.69 -12.42
CA TYR A 348 -26.97 -3.34 -12.45
C TYR A 348 -25.46 -3.42 -12.20
N VAL A 349 -24.67 -2.83 -13.08
CA VAL A 349 -23.20 -2.83 -13.00
C VAL A 349 -22.74 -1.38 -13.21
N CYS A 350 -21.83 -0.88 -12.39
CA CYS A 350 -21.11 0.36 -12.64
C CYS A 350 -19.61 0.11 -12.51
N ASP A 351 -18.85 0.45 -13.55
CA ASP A 351 -17.40 0.44 -13.55
C ASP A 351 -16.87 1.84 -13.28
N TYR A 352 -15.74 1.93 -12.56
CA TYR A 352 -15.18 3.18 -12.02
C TYR A 352 -13.68 3.28 -12.31
N ALA A 353 -13.19 4.44 -12.78
CA ALA A 353 -11.76 4.70 -12.95
C ALA A 353 -11.32 5.96 -12.16
N ALA A 354 -10.33 5.89 -11.26
CA ALA A 354 -9.65 4.68 -10.79
C ALA A 354 -10.55 3.77 -9.94
N GLY A 355 -10.20 2.48 -9.89
CA GLY A 355 -10.79 1.50 -8.98
C GLY A 355 -10.30 1.64 -7.54
N GLN A 356 -11.07 1.06 -6.61
CA GLN A 356 -10.84 1.16 -5.17
C GLN A 356 -9.42 0.75 -4.72
N SER A 357 -8.83 1.54 -3.82
CA SER A 357 -7.50 1.31 -3.24
C SER A 357 -7.46 1.33 -1.70
N ASN A 358 -8.31 2.11 -1.01
CA ASN A 358 -8.30 2.20 0.45
C ASN A 358 -9.71 2.34 1.04
N LEU A 359 -10.14 1.35 1.84
CA LEU A 359 -11.46 1.33 2.48
C LEU A 359 -11.55 2.21 3.74
N ALA A 360 -10.45 2.42 4.46
CA ALA A 360 -10.42 3.24 5.67
C ALA A 360 -10.31 4.74 5.34
N TYR A 361 -9.56 5.07 4.29
CA TYR A 361 -9.31 6.44 3.82
C TYR A 361 -9.57 6.57 2.30
N PRO A 362 -10.84 6.49 1.86
CA PRO A 362 -11.19 6.64 0.44
C PRO A 362 -11.03 8.08 -0.09
N TYR A 363 -11.05 9.07 0.80
CA TYR A 363 -10.89 10.50 0.49
C TYR A 363 -10.11 11.21 1.61
N THR A 364 -9.72 12.47 1.41
CA THR A 364 -9.12 13.30 2.46
C THR A 364 -10.21 13.99 3.27
N ALA A 365 -10.43 13.55 4.52
CA ALA A 365 -11.34 14.24 5.43
C ALA A 365 -10.77 15.56 5.94
N ALA A 366 -11.64 16.57 6.08
CA ALA A 366 -11.34 17.84 6.75
C ALA A 366 -10.97 17.60 8.22
N ARG A 367 -9.89 18.23 8.68
CA ARG A 367 -9.39 18.07 10.05
C ARG A 367 -10.29 18.79 11.06
N PRO A 368 -10.80 18.12 12.10
CA PRO A 368 -11.58 18.77 13.16
C PRO A 368 -10.85 19.97 13.77
N GLY A 369 -11.51 21.11 13.87
CA GLY A 369 -10.97 22.34 14.47
C GLY A 369 -9.97 23.14 13.62
N SER A 370 -9.63 22.70 12.40
CA SER A 370 -8.70 23.40 11.51
C SER A 370 -9.33 24.54 10.69
N GLY A 371 -10.66 24.61 10.62
CA GLY A 371 -11.38 25.43 9.65
C GLY A 371 -11.49 24.83 8.25
N GLU A 372 -10.89 23.66 8.00
CA GLU A 372 -11.10 22.88 6.78
C GLU A 372 -12.56 22.40 6.66
N GLY A 373 -12.99 22.21 5.42
CA GLY A 373 -14.31 21.70 5.06
C GLY A 373 -14.34 21.21 3.61
N ARG A 374 -15.53 21.17 3.02
CA ARG A 374 -15.68 20.75 1.61
C ARG A 374 -14.93 21.71 0.69
N CYS A 375 -14.24 21.16 -0.31
CA CYS A 375 -13.39 21.90 -1.24
C CYS A 375 -12.18 22.65 -0.64
N SER A 376 -11.72 22.39 0.60
CA SER A 376 -10.59 23.14 1.16
C SER A 376 -9.27 23.03 0.38
N VAL A 377 -9.08 21.98 -0.43
CA VAL A 377 -7.92 21.88 -1.35
C VAL A 377 -8.21 22.44 -2.75
N CYS A 378 -9.40 22.99 -3.00
CA CYS A 378 -9.83 23.43 -4.33
C CYS A 378 -10.79 24.65 -4.27
N PRO A 379 -10.43 25.74 -3.55
CA PRO A 379 -11.35 26.85 -3.27
C PRO A 379 -11.87 27.54 -4.53
N ASN A 380 -11.03 27.66 -5.57
CA ASN A 380 -11.37 28.35 -6.82
C ASN A 380 -12.22 27.51 -7.79
N THR A 381 -12.30 26.20 -7.56
CA THR A 381 -12.93 25.23 -8.46
C THR A 381 -14.06 24.45 -7.77
N CYS A 382 -14.43 24.87 -6.56
CA CYS A 382 -15.51 24.28 -5.79
C CYS A 382 -16.87 24.47 -6.47
N ASN A 383 -17.59 23.38 -6.65
CA ASN A 383 -18.95 23.34 -7.18
C ASN A 383 -19.76 22.36 -6.32
N LYS A 384 -20.77 22.86 -5.60
CA LYS A 384 -21.66 22.06 -4.72
C LYS A 384 -20.90 21.14 -3.73
N GLY A 385 -19.78 21.60 -3.17
CA GLY A 385 -19.00 20.83 -2.20
C GLY A 385 -18.09 19.74 -2.80
N GLN A 386 -17.83 19.79 -4.10
CA GLN A 386 -16.84 18.98 -4.82
C GLN A 386 -15.92 19.85 -5.68
N CYS A 387 -14.73 19.35 -6.01
CA CYS A 387 -13.83 20.02 -6.95
C CYS A 387 -14.26 19.74 -8.41
N ASP A 388 -14.50 20.78 -9.21
CA ASP A 388 -15.00 20.69 -10.59
C ASP A 388 -14.03 21.33 -11.60
N CYS A 389 -13.06 20.55 -12.05
CA CYS A 389 -12.13 20.89 -13.11
C CYS A 389 -12.73 20.84 -14.53
N LYS A 390 -14.03 21.12 -14.67
CA LYS A 390 -14.76 21.24 -15.95
C LYS A 390 -14.62 20.05 -16.90
N GLY A 391 -14.47 18.85 -16.32
CA GLY A 391 -14.32 17.59 -17.07
C GLY A 391 -12.89 17.23 -17.46
N LEU A 392 -11.87 17.92 -16.96
CA LEU A 392 -10.49 17.45 -17.06
C LEU A 392 -10.34 16.11 -16.32
N VAL A 393 -9.73 15.13 -16.99
CA VAL A 393 -9.42 13.80 -16.46
C VAL A 393 -7.98 13.47 -16.83
N CYS A 394 -7.22 12.95 -15.87
CA CYS A 394 -5.85 12.51 -16.09
C CYS A 394 -5.86 11.00 -16.39
N LEU A 395 -5.36 10.62 -17.56
CA LEU A 395 -5.26 9.24 -18.02
C LEU A 395 -3.98 8.58 -17.52
N ASN A 396 -3.83 7.27 -17.75
CA ASN A 396 -2.56 6.54 -17.60
C ASN A 396 -1.91 6.67 -16.19
N GLY A 397 -2.75 6.75 -15.16
CA GLY A 397 -2.32 6.91 -13.76
C GLY A 397 -1.92 8.33 -13.36
N GLY A 398 -2.07 9.32 -14.25
CA GLY A 398 -1.83 10.73 -13.95
C GLY A 398 -2.69 11.24 -12.78
N LYS A 399 -2.12 12.13 -11.97
CA LYS A 399 -2.76 12.70 -10.78
C LYS A 399 -3.30 14.10 -11.10
N LEU A 400 -4.59 14.31 -10.89
CA LEU A 400 -5.19 15.64 -10.95
C LEU A 400 -4.83 16.44 -9.69
N ASP A 401 -4.30 17.65 -9.85
CA ASP A 401 -4.38 18.69 -8.82
C ASP A 401 -5.75 19.39 -8.93
N PRO A 402 -6.64 19.25 -7.94
CA PRO A 402 -7.96 19.86 -7.98
C PRO A 402 -7.94 21.40 -7.80
N ASN A 403 -6.83 21.98 -7.31
CA ASN A 403 -6.71 23.43 -7.14
C ASN A 403 -6.37 24.13 -8.46
N SER A 404 -5.30 23.70 -9.12
CA SER A 404 -4.88 24.27 -10.41
C SER A 404 -5.61 23.68 -11.63
N CYS A 405 -6.28 22.54 -11.45
CA CYS A 405 -6.84 21.74 -12.53
C CYS A 405 -5.79 21.41 -13.61
N THR A 406 -4.69 20.83 -13.17
CA THR A 406 -3.62 20.31 -14.02
C THR A 406 -3.32 18.85 -13.71
N CYS A 407 -2.84 18.09 -14.70
CA CYS A 407 -2.44 16.71 -14.53
C CYS A 407 -0.93 16.60 -14.31
N THR A 408 -0.50 15.97 -13.22
CA THR A 408 0.86 15.48 -13.05
C THR A 408 0.94 14.06 -13.60
N CYS A 409 1.70 13.85 -14.66
CA CYS A 409 1.78 12.56 -15.34
C CYS A 409 2.80 11.60 -14.70
N THR A 410 2.59 10.30 -14.93
CA THR A 410 3.55 9.23 -14.64
C THR A 410 4.74 9.31 -15.61
N LYS A 411 5.88 8.68 -15.28
CA LYS A 411 7.17 8.89 -15.98
C LYS A 411 7.15 8.63 -17.49
N LEU A 412 6.21 7.82 -17.97
CA LEU A 412 6.07 7.41 -19.36
C LEU A 412 5.06 8.24 -20.15
N TYR A 413 4.43 9.25 -19.55
CA TYR A 413 3.33 9.96 -20.19
C TYR A 413 3.47 11.48 -20.10
N GLU A 414 3.07 12.15 -21.17
CA GLU A 414 3.00 13.62 -21.27
C GLU A 414 1.68 14.08 -21.90
N GLY A 415 1.57 15.38 -22.14
CA GLY A 415 0.35 16.02 -22.61
C GLY A 415 -0.54 16.52 -21.47
N LYS A 416 -1.59 17.26 -21.82
CA LYS A 416 -2.44 17.97 -20.84
C LYS A 416 -3.24 17.02 -19.94
N THR A 417 -3.52 15.82 -20.45
CA THR A 417 -4.30 14.76 -19.80
C THR A 417 -3.50 13.47 -19.61
N CYS A 418 -2.16 13.52 -19.77
CA CYS A 418 -1.28 12.34 -19.75
C CYS A 418 -1.63 11.32 -20.84
N GLU A 419 -2.13 11.81 -21.98
CA GLU A 419 -2.62 11.00 -23.09
C GLU A 419 -1.51 10.49 -24.03
N GLN A 420 -0.32 11.11 -23.99
CA GLN A 420 0.78 10.87 -24.93
C GLN A 420 1.81 9.95 -24.28
N LEU A 421 2.05 8.78 -24.86
CA LEU A 421 3.06 7.83 -24.38
C LEU A 421 4.46 8.25 -24.87
N VAL A 422 5.36 8.50 -23.94
CA VAL A 422 6.78 8.81 -24.17
C VAL A 422 7.63 7.61 -23.75
N CYS A 423 8.14 6.90 -24.74
CA CYS A 423 8.96 5.71 -24.51
C CYS A 423 10.44 6.06 -24.32
N PRO A 424 11.13 5.55 -23.27
CA PRO A 424 12.57 5.60 -23.21
C PRO A 424 13.17 4.75 -24.34
N ALA A 425 14.37 5.08 -24.81
CA ALA A 425 15.01 4.36 -25.93
C ALA A 425 15.27 2.86 -25.64
N LYS A 426 15.42 2.51 -24.36
CA LYS A 426 15.56 1.14 -23.86
C LYS A 426 15.05 1.03 -22.43
N ASP A 427 14.72 -0.17 -22.01
CA ASP A 427 14.47 -0.52 -20.61
C ASP A 427 15.71 -0.30 -19.73
N LYS A 428 15.49 -0.22 -18.41
CA LYS A 428 16.59 -0.31 -17.44
C LYS A 428 17.26 -1.69 -17.47
N TRP A 429 18.54 -1.71 -17.18
CA TRP A 429 19.40 -2.91 -17.10
C TRP A 429 18.87 -4.04 -16.18
N ILE A 430 17.96 -3.72 -15.24
CA ILE A 430 17.31 -4.67 -14.33
C ILE A 430 16.21 -5.52 -14.98
N CYS A 431 15.62 -5.01 -16.07
CA CYS A 431 14.49 -5.59 -16.77
C CYS A 431 14.90 -6.85 -17.53
N ARG A 432 14.06 -7.88 -17.52
CA ARG A 432 14.31 -9.25 -18.04
C ARG A 432 15.45 -10.02 -17.36
N ARG A 433 16.31 -9.37 -16.56
CA ARG A 433 17.37 -10.01 -15.77
C ARG A 433 16.94 -10.33 -14.34
N ASP A 434 16.61 -9.32 -13.53
CA ASP A 434 16.18 -9.51 -12.13
C ASP A 434 14.66 -9.45 -12.01
N TRP A 435 14.02 -8.66 -12.88
CA TRP A 435 12.58 -8.57 -12.98
C TRP A 435 12.12 -9.34 -14.21
N PRO A 436 11.51 -10.53 -14.05
CA PRO A 436 10.91 -11.27 -15.16
C PRO A 436 9.66 -10.56 -15.67
N GLU A 437 9.18 -10.93 -16.86
CA GLU A 437 7.99 -10.31 -17.47
C GLU A 437 6.73 -10.44 -16.60
N SER A 438 6.62 -11.50 -15.78
CA SER A 438 5.54 -11.65 -14.79
C SER A 438 5.51 -10.58 -13.69
N TYR A 439 6.58 -9.81 -13.50
CA TYR A 439 6.59 -8.68 -12.56
C TYR A 439 5.82 -7.46 -13.07
N CYS A 440 5.57 -7.36 -14.38
CA CYS A 440 4.79 -6.29 -14.98
C CYS A 440 3.36 -6.21 -14.43
N ASP A 441 2.74 -7.36 -14.15
CA ASP A 441 1.40 -7.41 -13.54
C ASP A 441 1.44 -7.46 -12.00
N ALA A 442 2.56 -7.87 -11.41
CA ALA A 442 2.69 -8.05 -9.96
C ALA A 442 3.11 -6.78 -9.20
N TYR A 443 3.79 -5.83 -9.86
CA TYR A 443 4.41 -4.66 -9.22
C TYR A 443 4.17 -3.38 -10.03
N THR A 444 3.51 -2.39 -9.45
CA THR A 444 3.10 -1.15 -10.13
C THR A 444 4.27 -0.31 -10.66
N ASN A 445 5.46 -0.39 -10.05
CA ASN A 445 6.65 0.33 -10.50
C ASN A 445 7.35 -0.34 -11.70
N VAL A 446 7.12 -1.63 -11.96
CA VAL A 446 7.87 -2.37 -12.98
C VAL A 446 7.50 -1.93 -14.40
N PRO A 447 6.21 -1.72 -14.74
CA PRO A 447 5.85 -1.17 -16.05
C PRO A 447 6.41 0.23 -16.34
N GLU A 448 6.59 1.08 -15.31
CA GLU A 448 7.21 2.41 -15.50
C GLU A 448 8.72 2.33 -15.80
N GLU A 449 9.42 1.38 -15.19
CA GLU A 449 10.87 1.25 -15.25
C GLU A 449 11.35 0.26 -16.36
N CYS A 450 10.44 -0.61 -16.82
CA CYS A 450 10.64 -1.65 -17.83
C CYS A 450 9.53 -1.67 -18.91
N PRO A 451 9.19 -0.54 -19.54
CA PRO A 451 8.03 -0.47 -20.43
C PRO A 451 8.12 -1.32 -21.70
N HIS A 452 9.31 -1.62 -22.23
CA HIS A 452 9.46 -2.51 -23.40
C HIS A 452 9.31 -3.98 -23.00
N MET A 453 9.85 -4.38 -21.85
CA MET A 453 9.60 -5.69 -21.26
C MET A 453 8.11 -5.92 -21.03
N CYS A 454 7.42 -4.92 -20.48
CA CYS A 454 6.00 -4.98 -20.18
C CYS A 454 5.08 -4.70 -21.37
N GLY A 455 5.61 -4.58 -22.59
CA GLY A 455 4.84 -4.40 -23.82
C GLY A 455 4.08 -3.06 -23.93
N ILE A 456 4.32 -2.10 -23.03
CA ILE A 456 3.78 -0.75 -23.10
C ILE A 456 4.45 0.00 -24.26
N CYS A 457 5.78 -0.05 -24.27
CA CYS A 457 6.59 0.48 -25.35
C CYS A 457 6.89 -0.62 -26.36
N LYS A 458 6.67 -0.31 -27.64
CA LYS A 458 7.06 -1.21 -28.72
C LYS A 458 8.58 -1.13 -28.88
N SER A 459 9.27 -2.24 -28.63
CA SER A 459 10.66 -2.40 -29.00
C SER A 459 10.84 -2.08 -30.48
N VAL A 460 11.82 -1.24 -30.81
CA VAL A 460 12.17 -0.97 -32.22
C VAL A 460 12.60 -2.30 -32.84
N THR A 461 11.92 -2.71 -33.92
CA THR A 461 12.12 -4.01 -34.57
C THR A 461 13.55 -4.14 -35.10
N GLY A 462 14.42 -4.89 -34.41
CA GLY A 462 15.84 -4.94 -34.79
C GLY A 462 16.78 -5.88 -34.04
N SER A 463 16.39 -6.56 -32.95
CA SER A 463 17.23 -7.60 -32.33
C SER A 463 16.47 -8.89 -32.06
N THR A 464 16.75 -9.89 -32.90
CA THR A 464 16.45 -11.29 -32.62
C THR A 464 17.08 -11.72 -31.31
N SER A 465 16.36 -12.53 -30.53
CA SER A 465 16.91 -13.23 -29.39
C SER A 465 18.03 -14.19 -29.81
N SER A 466 19.25 -13.93 -29.37
CA SER A 466 20.26 -14.96 -29.12
C SER A 466 20.65 -14.88 -27.65
N SER A 467 20.83 -16.03 -27.00
CA SER A 467 21.51 -16.06 -25.71
C SER A 467 22.93 -15.52 -25.90
N PRO A 468 23.42 -14.59 -25.07
CA PRO A 468 24.81 -14.18 -25.13
C PRO A 468 25.72 -15.34 -24.73
N GLU A 469 26.86 -15.47 -25.39
CA GLU A 469 28.04 -16.11 -24.80
C GLU A 469 28.40 -15.40 -23.48
N VAL A 470 29.21 -16.05 -22.63
CA VAL A 470 29.69 -15.46 -21.37
C VAL A 470 30.36 -14.11 -21.67
N THR A 471 29.70 -13.00 -21.28
CA THR A 471 30.12 -11.65 -21.68
C THR A 471 31.31 -11.14 -20.88
N TYR A 472 31.58 -11.72 -19.72
CA TYR A 472 32.74 -11.38 -18.89
C TYR A 472 33.12 -12.54 -17.94
N VAL A 473 34.41 -12.63 -17.61
CA VAL A 473 34.94 -13.52 -16.57
C VAL A 473 35.71 -12.65 -15.58
N SER A 474 35.37 -12.71 -14.29
CA SER A 474 36.05 -11.92 -13.26
C SER A 474 37.47 -12.43 -12.99
N SER A 475 38.27 -11.62 -12.28
CA SER A 475 39.61 -12.01 -11.82
C SER A 475 39.63 -13.26 -10.93
N SER A 476 38.49 -13.67 -10.36
CA SER A 476 38.32 -14.92 -9.61
C SER A 476 37.74 -16.07 -10.44
N GLY A 477 37.65 -15.92 -11.76
CA GLY A 477 37.14 -16.96 -12.66
C GLY A 477 35.61 -17.11 -12.66
N CYS A 478 34.87 -16.24 -11.98
CA CYS A 478 33.41 -16.30 -12.01
C CYS A 478 32.89 -15.77 -13.35
N GLN A 479 32.03 -16.54 -14.00
CA GLN A 479 31.39 -16.16 -15.25
C GLN A 479 30.24 -15.19 -14.98
N TYR A 480 30.20 -14.07 -15.69
CA TYR A 480 29.09 -13.12 -15.64
C TYR A 480 28.40 -13.08 -17.01
N GLN A 481 27.08 -13.26 -16.98
CA GLN A 481 26.20 -13.12 -18.14
C GLN A 481 25.33 -11.88 -17.95
N GLY A 482 25.57 -10.86 -18.77
CA GLY A 482 24.82 -9.61 -18.75
C GLY A 482 25.66 -8.40 -19.11
N VAL A 483 25.05 -7.22 -18.99
CA VAL A 483 25.73 -5.93 -19.09
C VAL A 483 26.39 -5.62 -17.75
N ARG A 484 27.68 -5.26 -17.73
CA ARG A 484 28.40 -4.83 -16.53
C ARG A 484 27.96 -3.43 -16.15
N SER A 485 27.90 -3.12 -14.86
CA SER A 485 27.52 -1.80 -14.37
C SER A 485 28.63 -0.79 -14.60
N THR A 486 28.26 0.46 -14.85
CA THR A 486 29.23 1.56 -14.93
C THR A 486 29.85 1.86 -13.56
N LEU A 487 31.01 2.53 -13.55
CA LEU A 487 31.70 2.90 -12.30
C LEU A 487 30.81 3.70 -11.34
N ASP A 488 29.95 4.59 -11.85
CA ASP A 488 29.03 5.38 -11.02
C ASP A 488 27.82 4.57 -10.53
N GLU A 489 27.34 3.60 -11.30
CA GLU A 489 26.32 2.65 -10.82
C GLU A 489 26.88 1.72 -9.73
N CYS A 490 28.14 1.28 -9.87
CA CYS A 490 28.82 0.45 -8.88
C CYS A 490 28.97 1.16 -7.52
N LYS A 491 29.19 2.49 -7.50
CA LYS A 491 29.22 3.29 -6.25
C LYS A 491 27.93 3.19 -5.44
N ALA A 492 26.79 2.86 -6.05
CA ALA A 492 25.51 2.68 -5.37
C ALA A 492 25.31 1.28 -4.76
N TYR A 493 26.23 0.34 -4.97
CA TYR A 493 26.12 -1.05 -4.49
C TYR A 493 27.01 -1.30 -3.28
N GLY A 494 26.53 -2.06 -2.29
CA GLY A 494 27.35 -2.63 -1.21
C GLY A 494 28.32 -1.64 -0.55
N ARG A 495 29.62 -1.92 -0.62
CA ARG A 495 30.71 -1.02 -0.19
C ARG A 495 31.23 -0.14 -1.35
N GLY A 496 30.33 0.58 -2.02
CA GLY A 496 30.67 1.39 -3.19
C GLY A 496 31.09 0.59 -4.43
N GLY A 497 30.70 -0.68 -4.51
CA GLY A 497 31.03 -1.58 -5.61
C GLY A 497 32.28 -2.44 -5.43
N ASP A 498 32.92 -2.44 -4.24
CA ASP A 498 33.94 -3.43 -3.86
C ASP A 498 33.35 -4.61 -3.07
N ASP A 499 34.07 -5.73 -3.06
CA ASP A 499 33.73 -6.96 -2.37
C ASP A 499 33.95 -6.89 -0.85
N ILE A 500 33.05 -7.47 -0.07
CA ILE A 500 33.23 -7.65 1.37
C ILE A 500 34.21 -8.80 1.69
N HIS A 501 34.79 -8.79 2.89
CA HIS A 501 35.72 -9.85 3.35
C HIS A 501 35.17 -11.29 3.33
N ALA A 502 33.85 -11.48 3.18
CA ALA A 502 33.25 -12.81 3.05
C ALA A 502 33.34 -13.40 1.63
N CYS A 503 33.72 -12.60 0.62
CA CYS A 503 33.89 -13.05 -0.77
C CYS A 503 35.23 -13.75 -0.98
N ALA A 504 35.30 -14.75 -1.87
CA ALA A 504 36.52 -15.50 -2.16
C ALA A 504 37.68 -14.60 -2.63
N THR A 505 37.38 -13.51 -3.37
CA THR A 505 38.32 -12.42 -3.72
C THR A 505 39.08 -11.82 -2.54
N LYS A 506 38.48 -11.85 -1.35
CA LYS A 506 39.03 -11.28 -0.10
C LYS A 506 39.34 -12.37 0.94
N GLY A 507 39.41 -13.64 0.52
CA GLY A 507 39.72 -14.80 1.37
C GLY A 507 38.55 -15.39 2.16
N GLY A 508 37.30 -15.05 1.82
CA GLY A 508 36.10 -15.55 2.47
C GLY A 508 35.44 -16.77 1.80
N ASN A 509 34.33 -17.23 2.37
CA ASN A 509 33.65 -18.48 1.99
C ASN A 509 32.58 -18.34 0.88
N ILE A 510 32.23 -17.13 0.45
CA ILE A 510 31.23 -16.93 -0.63
C ILE A 510 31.93 -17.09 -1.98
N THR A 511 31.38 -17.94 -2.85
CA THR A 511 32.04 -18.39 -4.09
C THR A 511 31.25 -17.99 -5.34
N CYS A 512 31.80 -18.28 -6.54
CA CYS A 512 31.09 -18.03 -7.80
C CYS A 512 29.70 -18.67 -7.87
N THR A 513 29.46 -19.80 -7.19
CA THR A 513 28.14 -20.46 -7.20
C THR A 513 27.06 -19.66 -6.46
N ASP A 514 27.44 -18.75 -5.58
CA ASP A 514 26.53 -17.88 -4.84
C ASP A 514 26.11 -16.64 -5.65
N CYS A 515 26.88 -16.26 -6.67
CA CYS A 515 26.62 -15.12 -7.54
C CYS A 515 25.29 -15.25 -8.29
N ASP A 516 25.00 -16.41 -8.87
CA ASP A 516 23.74 -16.63 -9.60
C ASP A 516 22.58 -17.05 -8.70
N LYS A 517 22.90 -17.48 -7.47
CA LYS A 517 21.93 -17.98 -6.49
C LYS A 517 21.34 -16.88 -5.61
N TYR A 518 22.09 -15.81 -5.34
CA TYR A 518 21.70 -14.75 -4.41
C TYR A 518 22.00 -13.36 -4.97
N TYR A 519 20.94 -12.60 -5.26
CA TYR A 519 21.05 -11.24 -5.81
C TYR A 519 21.89 -10.29 -4.96
N ASN A 520 21.72 -10.34 -3.63
CA ASN A 520 22.52 -9.56 -2.69
C ASN A 520 24.00 -9.97 -2.69
N VAL A 521 24.34 -11.21 -3.07
CA VAL A 521 25.74 -11.61 -3.27
C VAL A 521 26.31 -10.92 -4.52
N LYS A 522 25.62 -11.02 -5.66
CA LYS A 522 26.08 -10.42 -6.93
C LYS A 522 26.11 -8.89 -6.94
N ARG A 523 25.28 -8.22 -6.14
CA ARG A 523 25.23 -6.75 -6.07
C ARG A 523 25.86 -6.17 -4.80
N ASP A 524 25.37 -6.56 -3.63
CA ASP A 524 25.61 -5.83 -2.37
C ASP A 524 26.79 -6.35 -1.55
N MET A 525 27.29 -7.56 -1.86
CA MET A 525 28.35 -8.21 -1.08
C MET A 525 29.60 -8.45 -1.93
N CYS A 526 29.47 -9.07 -3.10
CA CYS A 526 30.57 -9.53 -3.94
C CYS A 526 30.46 -9.08 -5.43
N PRO A 527 30.19 -7.79 -5.73
CA PRO A 527 29.97 -7.33 -7.11
C PRO A 527 31.19 -7.41 -8.04
N VAL A 528 32.42 -7.37 -7.52
CA VAL A 528 33.65 -7.53 -8.32
C VAL A 528 33.89 -9.01 -8.60
N MET A 529 33.85 -9.86 -7.56
CA MET A 529 33.96 -11.32 -7.69
C MET A 529 32.93 -11.86 -8.68
N CYS A 530 31.68 -11.41 -8.59
CA CYS A 530 30.58 -11.84 -9.48
C CYS A 530 30.57 -11.16 -10.86
N GLY A 531 31.59 -10.36 -11.18
CA GLY A 531 31.83 -9.75 -12.50
C GLY A 531 30.89 -8.60 -12.89
N LEU A 532 30.02 -8.16 -11.99
CA LEU A 532 29.08 -7.07 -12.20
C LEU A 532 29.78 -5.71 -12.27
N CYS A 533 30.79 -5.51 -11.42
CA CYS A 533 31.59 -4.29 -11.31
C CYS A 533 33.06 -4.54 -11.64
N ASP A 534 33.78 -3.47 -11.99
CA ASP A 534 35.24 -3.45 -11.98
C ASP A 534 35.75 -3.21 -10.55
N PRO A 535 36.93 -3.77 -10.18
CA PRO A 535 37.55 -3.47 -8.90
C PRO A 535 37.82 -1.97 -8.77
N GLN A 536 37.50 -1.40 -7.61
CA GLN A 536 37.80 0.01 -7.33
C GLN A 536 39.28 0.31 -7.57
N CYS A 537 39.56 1.47 -8.16
CA CYS A 537 40.91 1.92 -8.50
C CYS A 537 41.73 0.87 -9.30
N ASN A 538 41.06 0.09 -10.16
CA ASN A 538 41.64 -1.01 -10.94
C ASN A 538 42.35 -2.08 -10.08
N GLY A 539 41.94 -2.25 -8.82
CA GLY A 539 42.55 -3.20 -7.88
C GLY A 539 43.86 -2.71 -7.25
N LYS A 540 44.11 -1.39 -7.22
CA LYS A 540 45.25 -0.80 -6.50
C LYS A 540 45.14 -1.08 -5.00
N GLU A 541 46.21 -1.60 -4.40
CA GLU A 541 46.30 -1.86 -2.96
C GLU A 541 47.49 -1.12 -2.35
N CYS A 542 47.29 -0.50 -1.18
CA CYS A 542 48.35 0.18 -0.44
C CYS A 542 49.05 -0.81 0.51
N ARG A 543 50.37 -0.88 0.42
CA ARG A 543 51.23 -1.77 1.21
C ARG A 543 51.61 -1.14 2.54
N ASN A 544 52.29 -1.92 3.38
CA ASN A 544 52.94 -1.45 4.62
C ASN A 544 52.04 -0.65 5.58
N GLY A 545 50.73 -0.93 5.57
CA GLY A 545 49.74 -0.25 6.41
C GLY A 545 49.29 1.13 5.92
N GLY A 546 49.56 1.47 4.65
CA GLY A 546 48.95 2.62 3.98
C GLY A 546 47.45 2.44 3.74
N THR A 547 46.74 3.56 3.56
CA THR A 547 45.28 3.58 3.35
C THR A 547 44.95 4.09 1.95
N LEU A 548 44.13 3.35 1.19
CA LEU A 548 43.64 3.79 -0.12
C LEU A 548 42.50 4.80 0.04
N ASP A 549 42.64 5.96 -0.61
CA ASP A 549 41.50 6.84 -0.90
C ASP A 549 40.79 6.33 -2.16
N THR A 550 39.56 5.85 -2.01
CA THR A 550 38.75 5.27 -3.10
C THR A 550 38.13 6.30 -4.03
N VAL A 551 38.26 7.60 -3.73
CA VAL A 551 37.81 8.72 -4.58
C VAL A 551 38.96 9.22 -5.46
N THR A 552 40.16 9.38 -4.90
CA THR A 552 41.34 9.86 -5.65
C THR A 552 42.24 8.73 -6.19
N CYS A 553 42.03 7.49 -5.77
CA CYS A 553 42.89 6.34 -6.06
C CYS A 553 44.37 6.53 -5.68
N SER A 554 44.60 7.33 -4.64
CA SER A 554 45.91 7.59 -4.05
C SER A 554 46.09 6.82 -2.74
N CYS A 555 47.34 6.47 -2.41
CA CYS A 555 47.67 5.80 -1.16
C CYS A 555 48.21 6.82 -0.14
N SER A 556 47.57 6.88 1.04
CA SER A 556 48.08 7.61 2.19
C SER A 556 49.03 6.72 2.97
N CYS A 557 50.33 6.94 2.79
CA CYS A 557 51.38 6.10 3.35
C CYS A 557 51.71 6.44 4.81
N GLN A 558 52.18 5.42 5.54
CA GLN A 558 52.61 5.56 6.92
C GLN A 558 54.14 5.69 6.94
N PRO A 559 54.73 6.70 7.62
CA PRO A 559 56.18 6.82 7.71
C PRO A 559 56.85 5.54 8.25
N PRO A 560 58.02 5.13 7.71
CA PRO A 560 58.84 5.81 6.70
C PRO A 560 58.43 5.50 5.25
N TYR A 561 57.34 4.76 5.02
CA TYR A 561 56.98 4.27 3.70
C TYR A 561 56.41 5.36 2.79
N GLU A 562 56.75 5.25 1.51
CA GLU A 562 56.40 6.17 0.42
C GLU A 562 56.24 5.38 -0.90
N GLY A 563 56.03 6.09 -2.00
CA GLY A 563 55.69 5.49 -3.29
C GLY A 563 54.19 5.36 -3.51
N ASP A 564 53.82 5.03 -4.75
CA ASP A 564 52.44 5.10 -5.23
C ASP A 564 51.50 4.06 -4.57
N MET A 565 52.09 3.01 -4.01
CA MET A 565 51.46 1.94 -3.23
C MET A 565 52.10 1.79 -1.83
N CYS A 566 52.83 2.79 -1.32
CA CYS A 566 53.55 2.73 -0.04
C CYS A 566 54.59 1.60 0.04
N GLU A 567 55.22 1.29 -1.10
CA GLU A 567 56.11 0.15 -1.30
C GLU A 567 57.60 0.46 -1.10
N THR A 568 58.01 1.73 -1.14
CA THR A 568 59.41 2.16 -0.97
C THR A 568 59.64 2.81 0.40
N VAL A 569 60.92 2.98 0.76
CA VAL A 569 61.40 3.73 1.92
C VAL A 569 62.56 4.59 1.44
N ASP A 570 62.55 5.89 1.75
CA ASP A 570 63.72 6.73 1.48
C ASP A 570 64.87 6.35 2.42
N CYS A 571 65.90 5.73 1.84
CA CYS A 571 67.11 5.29 2.53
C CYS A 571 68.27 6.30 2.48
N ALA A 572 68.09 7.45 1.80
CA ALA A 572 69.05 8.56 1.88
C ALA A 572 68.99 9.28 3.23
N ILE A 573 67.88 9.16 3.96
CA ILE A 573 67.73 9.64 5.33
C ILE A 573 68.49 8.69 6.29
N PRO A 574 69.50 9.17 7.04
CA PRO A 574 70.22 8.36 8.02
C PRO A 574 69.39 8.19 9.30
N ASP A 575 69.74 7.17 10.08
CA ASP A 575 69.14 6.93 11.40
C ASP A 575 69.40 8.10 12.36
N MET A 576 68.37 8.45 13.14
CA MET A 576 68.47 9.49 14.16
C MET A 576 69.46 9.11 15.29
N PRO A 577 70.11 10.08 15.97
CA PRO A 577 71.13 9.79 16.98
C PRO A 577 70.67 8.96 18.19
N HIS A 578 69.35 8.84 18.43
CA HIS A 578 68.77 8.02 19.49
C HIS A 578 68.54 6.55 19.12
N CYS A 579 68.63 6.19 17.84
CA CYS A 579 68.38 4.82 17.35
C CYS A 579 69.25 3.73 18.00
N PRO A 580 70.53 3.95 18.37
CA PRO A 580 71.34 2.96 19.06
C PRO A 580 70.85 2.57 20.48
N TYR A 581 69.94 3.33 21.08
CA TYR A 581 69.32 2.98 22.37
C TYR A 581 68.14 2.01 22.23
N TRP A 582 67.73 1.69 21.00
CA TRP A 582 66.65 0.75 20.72
C TRP A 582 67.20 -0.54 20.08
N SER A 583 66.51 -1.65 20.31
CA SER A 583 66.78 -2.92 19.63
C SER A 583 65.88 -3.09 18.41
N VAL A 584 66.28 -3.93 17.45
CA VAL A 584 65.47 -4.28 16.25
C VAL A 584 64.06 -4.78 16.62
N GLY A 585 63.86 -5.34 17.82
CA GLY A 585 62.53 -5.69 18.32
C GLY A 585 61.57 -4.50 18.47
N HIS A 586 62.08 -3.32 18.80
CA HIS A 586 61.29 -2.09 18.96
C HIS A 586 60.66 -1.63 17.64
N CYS A 587 61.30 -1.93 16.50
CA CYS A 587 60.78 -1.64 15.16
C CYS A 587 59.42 -2.29 14.87
N ARG A 588 59.13 -3.44 15.52
CA ARG A 588 57.84 -4.13 15.40
C ARG A 588 56.83 -3.73 16.48
N GLN A 589 57.30 -3.11 17.56
CA GLN A 589 56.49 -2.77 18.73
C GLN A 589 55.98 -1.32 18.71
N TYR A 590 56.74 -0.39 18.12
CA TYR A 590 56.46 1.06 18.17
C TYR A 590 56.48 1.67 16.77
N ARG A 591 55.36 2.27 16.36
CA ARG A 591 55.13 2.77 14.98
C ARG A 591 56.10 3.87 14.54
N ASN A 592 56.65 4.64 15.47
CA ASN A 592 57.62 5.71 15.17
C ASN A 592 59.06 5.20 14.99
N VAL A 593 59.42 4.04 15.57
CA VAL A 593 60.80 3.54 15.56
C VAL A 593 61.30 3.26 14.12
N PRO A 594 60.51 2.62 13.23
CA PRO A 594 60.88 2.51 11.81
C PRO A 594 61.02 3.85 11.07
N SER A 595 60.33 4.91 11.51
CA SER A 595 60.39 6.23 10.87
C SER A 595 61.73 6.94 11.15
N ASP A 596 62.19 6.84 12.39
CA ASP A 596 63.42 7.48 12.89
C ASP A 596 64.68 6.64 12.59
N CYS A 597 64.53 5.31 12.49
CA CYS A 597 65.63 4.33 12.55
C CYS A 597 65.55 3.29 11.43
N ARG A 598 65.50 3.75 10.18
CA ARG A 598 65.22 2.96 8.96
C ARG A 598 66.27 1.88 8.69
N HIS A 599 67.54 2.17 8.97
CA HIS A 599 68.67 1.27 8.76
C HIS A 599 68.79 0.25 9.91
N MET A 600 68.67 0.67 11.17
CA MET A 600 68.61 -0.21 12.34
C MET A 600 67.42 -1.18 12.27
N CYS A 601 66.29 -0.74 11.72
CA CYS A 601 65.11 -1.58 11.49
C CYS A 601 65.19 -2.48 10.23
N GLU A 602 66.36 -2.57 9.57
CA GLU A 602 66.61 -3.38 8.37
C GLU A 602 65.68 -3.08 7.17
N LEU A 603 65.04 -1.91 7.16
CA LEU A 603 64.21 -1.45 6.03
C LEU A 603 65.07 -0.93 4.87
N CYS A 604 66.27 -0.45 5.19
CA CYS A 604 67.32 -0.06 4.28
C CYS A 604 68.49 -1.06 4.40
N ARG A 605 69.07 -1.45 3.26
CA ARG A 605 70.16 -2.43 3.14
C ARG A 605 71.35 -1.84 2.39
#